data_AF-A0A952G7R9-F1
#
_entry.id   AF-A0A952G7R9-F1
#
_cell.length_a   1.000
_cell.length_b   1.000
_cell.length_c   1.000
_cell.angle_alpha   90.00
_cell.angle_beta   90.00
_cell.angle_gamma   90.00
#
_symmetry.space_group_name_H-M   'P 1'
#
loop_
_entity.id
_entity.type
_entity.pdbx_description
1 polymer ?
#
loop_
_entity_poly.entity_id
_entity_poly.type
_entity_poly.pdbx_seq_one_letter_code
_entity_poly.pdbx_strand_id
1 'polypeptide(L)' 'MEEQQAQTEAPKPQDRKIEKAAEAEKARRLKELELQREHILSQRTSSPHRRTALETALADIEEKLAELGWAIHL' A
#
# COMPACT_ATOMS: atom_id res chain seq x y z
N MET A 1 18.68 -19.73 -44.11
CA MET A 1 18.82 -18.81 -42.98
C MET A 1 17.58 -19.01 -42.13
N GLU A 2 17.67 -19.77 -41.05
CA GLU A 2 16.55 -20.02 -40.16
C GLU A 2 16.38 -18.81 -39.25
N GLU A 3 15.28 -18.10 -39.43
CA GLU A 3 14.84 -17.02 -38.55
C GLU A 3 14.43 -17.63 -37.21
N GLN A 4 15.34 -17.54 -36.22
CA GLN A 4 15.01 -17.76 -34.82
C GLN A 4 14.07 -16.63 -34.38
N GLN A 5 12.77 -16.87 -34.56
CA GLN A 5 11.73 -16.10 -33.93
C GLN A 5 11.90 -16.26 -32.42
N ALA A 6 12.45 -15.21 -31.80
CA ALA A 6 12.47 -15.02 -30.37
C ALA A 6 11.03 -15.14 -29.85
N GLN A 7 10.69 -16.31 -29.33
CA GLN A 7 9.51 -16.54 -28.53
C GLN A 7 9.73 -15.77 -27.22
N THR A 8 9.32 -14.51 -27.19
CA THR A 8 8.98 -13.84 -25.94
C THR A 8 7.88 -14.66 -25.28
N GLU A 9 8.28 -15.50 -24.33
CA GLU A 9 7.39 -16.27 -23.45
C GLU A 9 6.32 -15.34 -22.88
N ALA A 10 5.10 -15.46 -23.39
CA ALA A 10 3.96 -14.78 -22.80
C ALA A 10 3.78 -15.32 -21.37
N PRO A 11 3.60 -14.46 -20.35
CA PRO A 11 3.45 -14.90 -18.97
C PRO A 11 2.26 -15.85 -18.87
N LYS A 12 2.48 -17.00 -18.21
CA LYS A 12 1.50 -18.08 -18.14
C LYS A 12 0.26 -17.56 -17.40
N PRO A 13 -0.96 -18.06 -17.71
CA PRO A 13 -2.18 -17.60 -17.07
C PRO A 13 -2.22 -17.80 -15.54
N GLN A 14 -1.34 -18.64 -14.98
CA GLN A 14 -1.15 -18.76 -13.53
C GLN A 14 -0.42 -17.55 -12.94
N ASP A 15 0.62 -17.04 -13.61
CA ASP A 15 1.39 -15.88 -13.15
C ASP A 15 0.50 -14.63 -13.06
N ARG A 16 -0.35 -14.43 -14.08
CA ARG A 16 -1.34 -13.34 -14.10
C ARG A 16 -2.37 -13.42 -12.96
N LYS A 17 -2.71 -14.62 -12.48
CA LYS A 17 -3.62 -14.78 -11.34
C LYS A 17 -2.94 -14.44 -10.02
N ILE A 18 -1.66 -14.80 -9.87
CA ILE A 18 -0.85 -14.48 -8.69
C ILE A 18 -0.63 -12.96 -8.62
N GLU A 19 -0.31 -12.31 -9.74
CA GLU A 19 -0.16 -10.85 -9.83
C GLU A 19 -1.45 -10.13 -9.42
N LYS A 20 -2.60 -10.53 -9.96
CA LYS A 20 -3.90 -9.95 -9.58
C LYS A 20 -4.24 -10.14 -8.10
N ALA A 21 -3.90 -11.28 -7.52
CA ALA A 21 -4.11 -11.53 -6.10
C ALA A 21 -3.21 -10.64 -5.24
N ALA A 22 -1.96 -10.43 -5.64
CA ALA A 22 -1.02 -9.53 -4.97
C ALA A 22 -1.46 -8.06 -5.07
N GLU A 23 -1.94 -7.62 -6.24
CA GLU A 23 -2.51 -6.27 -6.43
C GLU A 23 -3.76 -6.05 -5.57
N ALA A 24 -4.67 -7.03 -5.54
CA ALA A 24 -5.87 -6.96 -4.70
C ALA A 24 -5.52 -6.87 -3.22
N GLU A 25 -4.52 -7.63 -2.77
CA GLU A 25 -4.01 -7.57 -1.40
C GLU A 25 -3.38 -6.21 -1.08
N LYS A 26 -2.57 -5.68 -1.99
CA LYS A 26 -1.99 -4.33 -1.87
C LYS A 26 -3.07 -3.26 -1.76
N ALA A 27 -4.10 -3.33 -2.60
CA ALA A 27 -5.22 -2.41 -2.57
C ALA A 27 -6.02 -2.48 -1.26
N ARG A 28 -6.22 -3.69 -0.71
CA ARG A 28 -6.86 -3.86 0.61
C ARG A 28 -6.05 -3.22 1.72
N ARG A 29 -4.73 -3.45 1.76
CA ARG A 29 -3.82 -2.86 2.75
C ARG A 29 -3.80 -1.33 2.67
N LEU A 30 -3.73 -0.79 1.45
CA LEU A 30 -3.82 0.65 1.22
C LEU A 30 -5.12 1.23 1.78
N LYS A 31 -6.26 0.58 1.48
CA LYS A 31 -7.57 1.02 1.96
C LYS A 31 -7.67 0.97 3.49
N GLU A 32 -7.15 -0.07 4.11
CA GLU A 32 -7.13 -0.22 5.56
C GLU A 32 -6.30 0.88 6.24
N LEU A 33 -5.08 1.12 5.75
CA LEU A 33 -4.19 2.15 6.27
C LEU A 33 -4.77 3.56 6.06
N GLU A 34 -5.42 3.83 4.94
CA GLU A 34 -6.15 5.08 4.68
C GLU A 34 -7.24 5.31 5.72
N LEU A 35 -8.07 4.29 6.00
CA LEU A 35 -9.12 4.38 7.02
C LEU A 35 -8.55 4.61 8.43
N GLN A 36 -7.43 3.96 8.76
CA GLN A 36 -6.75 4.18 10.04
C GLN A 36 -6.21 5.61 10.15
N ARG A 37 -5.62 6.15 9.07
CA ARG A 37 -5.16 7.55 8.98
C ARG A 37 -6.31 8.52 9.23
N GLU A 38 -7.43 8.35 8.54
CA GLU A 38 -8.62 9.20 8.72
C GLU A 38 -9.18 9.10 10.15
N HIS A 39 -9.21 7.90 10.73
CA HIS A 39 -9.64 7.69 12.11
C HIS A 39 -8.76 8.51 13.08
N ILE A 40 -7.44 8.43 12.94
CA ILE A 40 -6.49 9.15 13.80
C ILE A 40 -6.65 10.67 13.65
N LEU A 41 -6.75 11.17 12.41
CA LEU A 41 -6.95 12.61 12.15
C LEU A 41 -8.28 13.14 12.71
N SER A 42 -9.30 12.27 12.80
CA SER A 42 -10.59 12.59 13.40
C SER A 42 -10.57 12.57 14.93
N GLN A 43 -9.63 11.84 15.56
CA GLN A 43 -9.51 11.78 17.01
C GLN A 43 -9.00 13.12 17.57
N ARG A 44 -9.87 13.87 18.24
CA ARG A 44 -9.49 15.04 19.05
C ARG A 44 -9.28 14.62 20.50
N THR A 45 -8.15 15.00 21.10
CA THR A 45 -7.81 14.69 22.49
C THR A 45 -7.10 15.85 23.18
N SER A 46 -7.49 16.12 24.42
CA SER A 46 -6.88 17.13 25.30
C SER A 46 -5.72 16.57 26.14
N SER A 47 -5.44 15.26 26.08
CA SER A 47 -4.37 14.62 26.85
C SER A 47 -3.06 14.67 26.04
N PRO A 48 -1.98 15.29 26.57
CA PRO A 48 -0.71 15.40 25.85
C PRO A 48 -0.13 14.03 25.48
N HIS A 49 -0.21 13.06 26.39
CA HIS A 49 0.30 11.70 26.15
C HIS A 49 -0.46 10.99 25.03
N ARG A 50 -1.80 11.12 25.02
CA ARG A 50 -2.64 10.54 23.96
C ARG A 50 -2.38 11.22 22.62
N ARG A 51 -2.14 12.54 22.61
CA ARG A 51 -1.77 13.28 21.40
C ARG A 51 -0.47 12.75 20.80
N THR A 52 0.58 12.62 21.60
CA THR A 52 1.87 12.07 21.11
C THR A 52 1.72 10.65 20.58
N ALA A 53 0.94 9.79 21.25
CA ALA A 53 0.68 8.44 20.75
C ALA A 53 -0.04 8.44 19.39
N LEU A 54 -1.01 9.33 19.19
CA LEU A 54 -1.71 9.48 17.91
C LEU A 54 -0.79 10.04 16.81
N GLU A 55 0.08 11.00 17.13
CA GLU A 55 1.07 11.55 16.19
C GLU A 55 2.08 10.47 15.74
N THR A 56 2.58 9.65 16.67
CA THR A 56 3.46 8.52 16.33
C THR A 56 2.74 7.47 15.49
N ALA A 57 1.50 7.11 15.84
CA ALA A 57 0.72 6.16 15.06
C ALA A 57 0.41 6.69 13.65
N LEU A 58 0.15 7.99 13.51
CA LEU A 58 -0.06 8.64 12.22
C LEU A 58 1.19 8.54 11.35
N ALA A 59 2.36 8.87 11.89
CA ALA A 59 3.63 8.79 11.16
C ALA A 59 3.95 7.36 10.69
N ASP A 60 3.75 6.36 11.55
CA ASP A 60 3.96 4.94 11.21
C ASP A 60 3.01 4.47 10.08
N ILE A 61 1.75 4.92 10.10
CA ILE A 61 0.79 4.63 9.02
C ILE A 61 1.18 5.31 7.71
N GLU A 62 1.60 6.58 7.76
CA GLU A 62 2.05 7.32 6.58
C GLU A 62 3.32 6.71 5.96
N GLU A 63 4.25 6.19 6.77
CA GLU A 63 5.43 5.44 6.30
C GLU A 63 5.02 4.15 5.57
N LYS A 64 4.15 3.33 6.16
CA LYS A 64 3.63 2.10 5.54
C LYS A 64 2.89 2.37 4.23
N LEU A 65 2.18 3.49 4.17
CA LEU A 65 1.51 3.93 2.96
C LEU A 65 2.51 4.33 1.87
N ALA A 66 3.59 5.04 2.23
CA ALA A 66 4.66 5.38 1.32
C ALA A 66 5.38 4.14 0.76
N GLU A 67 5.65 3.12 1.59
CA GLU A 67 6.22 1.83 1.15
C GLU A 67 5.34 1.12 0.13
N LEU A 68 4.02 1.23 0.25
CA LEU A 68 3.06 0.69 -0.70
C LEU A 68 2.93 1.57 -1.97
N GLY A 69 3.69 2.66 -2.08
CA GLY A 69 3.66 3.57 -3.22
C GLY A 69 2.47 4.55 -3.18
N TRP A 70 1.83 4.71 -2.02
CA TRP A 70 0.91 5.82 -1.80
C TRP A 70 1.75 7.07 -1.55
N ALA A 71 2.05 7.78 -2.63
CA ALA A 71 2.76 9.05 -2.57
C ALA A 71 1.82 10.11 -1.95
N ILE A 72 1.75 10.15 -0.61
CA ILE A 72 1.37 11.39 0.06
C ILE A 72 2.54 12.33 -0.18
N HIS A 73 2.41 13.17 -1.20
CA HIS A 73 3.37 14.23 -1.48
C HIS A 73 3.46 15.09 -0.22
N LEU A 74 4.61 15.02 0.45
CA LEU A 74 4.98 15.93 1.53
C LEU A 74 5.41 17.27 0.95
#